data_AF-A0A832G0L1-F1
#
_entry.id   AF-A0A832G0L1-F1
#
_cell.length_a   1.000
_cell.length_b   1.000
_cell.length_c   1.000
_cell.angle_alpha   90.00
_cell.angle_beta   90.00
_cell.angle_gamma   90.00
#
_symmetry.space_group_name_H-M   'P 1'
#
loop_
_entity.id
_entity.type
_entity.pdbx_description
1 polymer ?
#
loop_
_entity_poly.entity_id
_entity_poly.type
_entity_poly.pdbx_seq_one_letter_code
_entity_poly.pdbx_strand_id
1 'polypeptide(L)'
;MILTRDFSEAKAKILGKILKDYVVCKSRFGNALSSDPSFIVVEKPEGSTILPDFFVERYQRVIERAKEIAISKLRNVPYTRRVSIPLWSPEEHHSRNPVAITEISFLFDEKLHLTA
;
A
#
# COMPACT_ATOMS: atom_id res chain seq x y z
N MET A 1 -7.15 2.23 -14.15
CA MET A 1 -5.70 2.13 -13.90
C MET A 1 -5.08 3.51 -14.12
N ILE A 2 -4.16 3.93 -13.25
CA ILE A 2 -3.46 5.22 -13.33
C ILE A 2 -1.97 4.92 -13.41
N LEU A 3 -1.33 5.27 -14.52
CA LEU A 3 0.11 5.16 -14.71
C LEU A 3 0.72 6.55 -14.51
N THR A 4 1.72 6.67 -13.64
CA THR A 4 2.43 7.92 -13.36
C THR A 4 3.92 7.73 -13.21
N ARG A 5 4.65 8.80 -13.46
CA ARG A 5 6.10 8.81 -13.27
C ARG A 5 6.47 8.86 -11.79
N ASP A 6 5.79 9.69 -11.00
CA ASP A 6 6.11 9.95 -9.60
C ASP A 6 4.86 10.05 -8.70
N PHE A 7 5.08 10.18 -7.39
CA PHE A 7 4.02 10.28 -6.38
C PHE A 7 3.18 11.55 -6.47
N SER A 8 3.77 12.68 -6.89
CA SER A 8 3.05 13.94 -6.99
C SER A 8 1.99 13.87 -8.09
N GLU A 9 2.38 13.32 -9.25
CA GLU A 9 1.48 13.05 -10.36
C GLU A 9 0.41 12.02 -9.98
N ALA A 10 0.79 10.93 -9.29
CA ALA A 10 -0.14 9.91 -8.80
C ALA A 10 -1.23 10.53 -7.92
N LYS A 11 -0.80 11.34 -6.95
CA LYS A 11 -1.69 12.04 -6.00
C LYS A 11 -2.64 12.99 -6.73
N ALA A 12 -2.15 13.78 -7.69
CA ALA A 12 -2.99 14.69 -8.45
C ALA A 12 -4.06 13.93 -9.26
N LYS A 13 -3.69 12.86 -9.95
CA LYS A 13 -4.61 12.06 -10.77
C LYS A 13 -5.66 11.32 -9.93
N ILE A 14 -5.28 10.73 -8.79
CA ILE A 14 -6.25 10.03 -7.94
C ILE A 14 -7.23 11.01 -7.29
N LEU A 15 -6.76 12.17 -6.83
CA LEU A 15 -7.64 13.21 -6.29
C LEU A 15 -8.60 13.74 -7.35
N GLY A 16 -8.11 13.99 -8.58
CA GLY A 16 -8.95 14.41 -9.70
C GLY A 16 -10.06 13.40 -10.00
N LYS A 17 -9.75 12.09 -9.98
CA LYS A 17 -10.75 11.03 -10.13
C LYS A 17 -11.78 11.06 -9.00
N ILE A 18 -11.32 11.13 -7.74
CA ILE A 18 -12.24 11.19 -6.59
C ILE A 18 -13.17 12.39 -6.74
N LEU A 19 -12.66 13.58 -7.01
CA LEU A 19 -13.48 14.80 -7.11
C LEU A 19 -14.46 14.78 -8.27
N LYS A 20 -14.17 14.06 -9.35
CA LYS A 20 -15.05 13.94 -10.52
C LYS A 20 -16.20 12.96 -10.30
N ASP A 21 -15.90 11.79 -9.72
CA ASP A 21 -16.80 10.64 -9.69
C ASP A 21 -17.13 10.21 -8.24
N TYR A 22 -17.12 11.13 -7.27
CA TYR A 22 -17.30 10.75 -5.87
C TYR A 22 -18.71 10.28 -5.54
N VAL A 23 -18.76 9.40 -4.55
CA VAL A 23 -19.96 9.06 -3.78
C VAL A 23 -19.68 9.39 -2.31
N VAL A 24 -20.67 9.94 -1.62
CA VAL A 24 -20.58 10.17 -0.17
C VAL A 24 -20.77 8.85 0.56
N CYS A 25 -19.71 8.36 1.20
CA CYS A 25 -19.74 7.19 2.05
C CYS A 25 -19.99 7.61 3.50
N LYS A 26 -21.08 7.13 4.10
CA LYS A 26 -21.39 7.35 5.51
C LYS A 26 -20.84 6.20 6.34
N SER A 27 -20.07 6.51 7.38
CA SER A 27 -19.52 5.51 8.28
C SER A 27 -19.66 5.91 9.75
N ARG A 28 -19.41 4.97 10.67
CA ARG A 28 -19.31 5.26 12.12
C ARG A 28 -18.22 6.28 12.48
N PHE A 29 -17.31 6.57 11.56
CA PHE A 29 -16.20 7.50 11.74
C PHE A 29 -16.44 8.87 11.07
N GLY A 30 -17.64 9.10 10.53
CA GLY A 30 -18.00 10.31 9.79
C GLY A 30 -18.25 10.04 8.31
N ASN A 31 -18.38 11.13 7.55
CA ASN A 31 -18.60 11.10 6.11
C ASN A 31 -17.27 11.19 5.37
N ALA A 32 -17.09 10.35 4.35
CA ALA A 32 -15.93 10.37 3.47
C ALA A 32 -16.37 10.45 2.00
N LEU A 33 -15.54 11.07 1.16
CA LEU A 33 -15.69 10.99 -0.30
C LEU A 33 -14.99 9.73 -0.79
N SER A 34 -15.71 8.89 -1.52
CA SER A 34 -15.17 7.65 -2.06
C SER A 34 -15.37 7.60 -3.57
N SER A 35 -14.54 6.83 -4.26
CA SER A 35 -14.72 6.45 -5.66
C SER A 35 -14.34 4.98 -5.81
N ASP A 36 -14.69 4.36 -6.94
CA ASP A 36 -14.30 2.97 -7.19
C ASP A 36 -12.78 2.77 -7.05
N PRO A 37 -12.31 1.58 -6.61
CA PRO A 37 -10.87 1.32 -6.47
C PRO A 37 -10.09 1.60 -7.76
N SER A 38 -8.89 2.15 -7.62
CA SER A 38 -7.98 2.41 -8.73
C SER A 38 -6.67 1.68 -8.53
N PHE A 39 -6.23 0.92 -9.54
CA PHE A 39 -4.85 0.43 -9.59
C PHE A 39 -3.91 1.56 -10.05
N ILE A 40 -2.95 1.93 -9.21
CA ILE A 40 -1.98 3.01 -9.46
C ILE A 40 -0.59 2.40 -9.59
N VAL A 41 0.13 2.79 -10.64
CA VAL A 41 1.54 2.42 -10.86
C VAL A 41 2.37 3.68 -10.85
N VAL A 42 3.38 3.70 -9.98
CA VAL A 42 4.37 4.78 -9.87
C VAL A 42 5.72 4.23 -10.34
N GLU A 43 6.22 4.73 -11.46
CA GLU A 43 7.46 4.21 -12.08
C GLU A 43 8.72 4.55 -11.29
N LYS A 44 8.76 5.74 -10.69
CA LYS A 44 9.86 6.24 -9.87
C LYS A 44 9.34 6.62 -8.50
N PRO A 45 9.20 5.66 -7.56
CA PRO A 45 8.69 5.92 -6.22
C PRO A 45 9.74 6.59 -5.31
N GLU A 46 10.59 7.44 -5.86
CA GLU A 46 11.59 8.18 -5.09
C GLU A 46 10.92 9.33 -4.34
N GLY A 47 11.26 9.50 -3.06
CA GLY A 47 10.92 10.71 -2.31
C GLY A 47 9.44 10.91 -2.04
N SER A 48 8.99 10.48 -0.86
CA SER A 48 7.84 11.10 -0.21
C SER A 48 8.19 11.39 1.24
N THR A 49 7.82 12.57 1.73
CA THR A 49 7.83 12.84 3.17
C THR A 49 6.97 11.78 3.85
N ILE A 50 7.57 10.95 4.69
CA ILE A 50 6.82 10.04 5.55
C ILE A 50 6.05 10.94 6.51
N LEU A 51 4.74 11.05 6.29
CA LEU A 51 3.88 11.72 7.25
C LEU A 51 3.80 10.82 8.49
N PRO A 52 3.87 11.39 9.70
CA PRO A 52 3.58 10.63 10.91
C PRO A 52 2.16 10.07 10.78
N ASP A 53 2.03 8.75 10.85
CA ASP A 53 0.76 8.06 10.87
C ASP A 53 0.68 7.21 12.15
N PHE A 54 -0.52 7.12 12.73
CA PHE A 54 -0.81 6.35 13.94
C PHE A 54 -0.46 4.85 13.78
N PHE A 55 -0.30 4.38 12.54
CA PHE A 55 0.00 2.99 12.22
C PHE A 55 1.47 2.72 11.86
N VAL A 56 2.33 3.74 11.74
CA VAL A 56 3.73 3.57 11.27
C VAL A 56 4.47 2.54 12.13
N GLU A 57 4.42 2.68 13.45
CA GLU A 57 5.10 1.76 14.37
C GLU A 57 4.59 0.32 14.24
N ARG A 58 3.30 0.16 13.95
CA ARG A 58 2.67 -1.14 13.77
C ARG A 58 3.15 -1.79 12.47
N TYR A 59 3.11 -1.06 11.35
CA TYR A 59 3.62 -1.56 10.08
C TYR A 59 5.11 -1.89 10.19
N GLN A 60 5.90 -1.00 10.79
CA GLN A 60 7.33 -1.20 10.98
C GLN A 60 7.61 -2.47 11.79
N ARG A 61 6.88 -2.73 12.88
CA ARG A 61 7.04 -3.95 13.67
C ARG A 61 6.79 -5.23 12.85
N VAL A 62 5.77 -5.23 11.99
CA VAL A 62 5.45 -6.39 11.14
C VAL A 62 6.53 -6.57 10.06
N ILE A 63 6.90 -5.48 9.39
CA ILE A 63 7.94 -5.48 8.35
C ILE A 63 9.28 -5.96 8.93
N GLU A 64 9.71 -5.43 10.07
CA GLU A 64 10.99 -5.79 10.69
C GLU A 64 11.08 -7.28 11.04
N ARG A 65 9.98 -7.91 11.43
CA ARG A 65 9.93 -9.36 11.71
C ARG A 65 10.01 -10.22 10.46
N ALA A 66 9.52 -9.72 9.32
CA ALA A 66 9.35 -10.50 8.10
C ALA A 66 10.40 -10.18 7.02
N LYS A 67 11.07 -9.03 7.08
CA LYS A 67 11.96 -8.54 6.02
C LYS A 67 13.08 -9.52 5.67
N GLU A 68 13.73 -10.11 6.68
CA GLU A 68 14.87 -11.01 6.44
C GLU A 68 14.43 -12.30 5.73
N ILE A 69 13.23 -12.79 6.05
CA ILE A 69 12.63 -13.95 5.40
C ILE A 69 12.30 -13.61 3.94
N ALA A 70 11.70 -12.44 3.69
CA ALA A 70 11.38 -11.98 2.34
C ALA A 70 12.64 -11.80 1.48
N ILE A 71 13.67 -11.15 2.03
CA ILE A 71 14.97 -10.95 1.36
C ILE A 71 15.62 -12.30 1.02
N SER A 72 15.65 -13.23 1.97
CA SER A 72 16.21 -14.57 1.76
C SER A 72 15.48 -15.31 0.62
N LYS A 73 14.15 -15.27 0.60
CA LYS A 73 13.35 -15.89 -0.47
C LYS A 73 13.61 -15.27 -1.84
N LEU A 74 13.67 -13.93 -1.94
CA LEU A 74 13.94 -13.22 -3.19
C LEU A 74 15.33 -13.54 -3.75
N ARG A 75 16.33 -13.73 -2.87
CA ARG A 75 17.68 -14.14 -3.27
C ARG A 75 17.75 -15.58 -3.78
N ASN A 76 17.02 -16.49 -3.15
CA ASN A 76 17.06 -17.92 -3.47
C ASN A 76 16.23 -18.29 -4.70
N VAL A 77 15.13 -17.58 -4.95
CA VAL A 77 14.23 -17.83 -6.08
C VAL A 77 13.94 -16.53 -6.82
N PRO A 78 14.81 -16.12 -7.76
CA PRO A 78 14.56 -14.98 -8.62
C PRO A 78 13.21 -15.11 -9.35
N TYR A 79 12.55 -13.99 -9.63
CA TYR A 79 11.25 -13.92 -10.34
C TYR A 79 10.07 -14.58 -9.62
N THR A 80 10.23 -15.02 -8.36
CA THR A 80 9.13 -15.55 -7.58
C THR A 80 8.07 -14.47 -7.33
N ARG A 81 6.80 -14.85 -7.50
CA ARG A 81 5.63 -14.03 -7.11
C ARG A 81 5.11 -14.39 -5.71
N ARG A 82 5.81 -15.25 -4.98
CA ARG A 82 5.37 -15.83 -3.69
C ARG A 82 6.11 -15.23 -2.51
N VAL A 83 6.44 -13.94 -2.59
CA VAL A 83 7.06 -13.21 -1.49
C VAL A 83 6.16 -12.04 -1.16
N SER A 84 5.52 -12.13 0.00
CA SER A 84 4.70 -11.06 0.53
C SER A 84 4.83 -10.98 2.05
N ILE A 85 4.53 -9.80 2.58
CA ILE A 85 4.44 -9.51 4.01
C ILE A 85 2.98 -9.15 4.28
N PRO A 86 2.21 -10.03 4.96
CA PRO A 86 0.86 -9.69 5.39
C PRO A 86 0.94 -8.66 6.52
N LEU A 87 0.27 -7.52 6.34
CA LEU A 87 0.20 -6.45 7.33
C LEU A 87 -1.09 -6.52 8.16
N TRP A 88 -2.19 -6.95 7.54
CA TRP A 88 -3.47 -7.15 8.20
C TRP A 88 -3.59 -8.59 8.72
N SER A 89 -4.26 -8.75 9.86
CA SER A 89 -4.61 -10.05 10.43
C SER A 89 -6.10 -10.12 10.80
N PRO A 90 -6.72 -11.31 10.88
CA PRO A 90 -8.14 -11.45 11.21
C PRO A 90 -8.59 -10.73 12.49
N GLU A 91 -7.73 -10.65 13.50
CA GLU A 91 -7.99 -9.96 14.76
C GLU A 91 -8.23 -8.45 14.56
N GLU A 92 -7.69 -7.86 13.49
CA GLU A 92 -7.90 -6.46 13.11
C GLU A 92 -9.35 -6.14 12.80
N HIS A 93 -10.16 -7.13 12.41
CA HIS A 93 -11.58 -6.93 12.13
C HIS A 93 -12.33 -6.35 13.34
N HIS A 94 -11.85 -6.65 14.55
CA HIS A 94 -12.42 -6.15 15.80
C HIS A 94 -11.69 -4.91 16.34
N SER A 95 -10.62 -4.46 15.69
CA SER A 95 -9.90 -3.26 16.09
C SER A 95 -10.75 -2.01 15.88
N ARG A 96 -10.62 -1.03 16.77
CA ARG A 96 -11.20 0.30 16.58
C ARG A 96 -10.59 1.00 15.38
N ASN A 97 -9.31 0.73 15.13
CA ASN A 97 -8.48 1.33 14.09
C ASN A 97 -7.77 0.17 13.35
N PRO A 98 -8.44 -0.50 12.41
CA PRO A 98 -7.80 -1.54 11.61
C PRO A 98 -6.76 -0.92 10.69
N VAL A 99 -5.70 -1.67 10.37
CA VAL A 99 -4.72 -1.25 9.36
C VAL A 99 -5.40 -1.13 7.98
N ALA A 100 -4.95 -0.15 7.20
CA ALA A 100 -5.49 0.13 5.87
C ALA A 100 -4.83 -0.74 4.78
N ILE A 101 -3.56 -1.11 4.97
CA ILE A 101 -2.82 -1.96 4.03
C ILE A 101 -2.94 -3.41 4.48
N THR A 102 -3.33 -4.29 3.56
CA THR A 102 -3.53 -5.72 3.84
C THR A 102 -2.25 -6.52 3.70
N GLU A 103 -1.49 -6.28 2.64
CA GLU A 103 -0.31 -7.03 2.26
C GLU A 103 0.64 -6.14 1.45
N ILE A 104 1.95 -6.38 1.58
CA ILE A 104 2.93 -5.90 0.62
C ILE A 104 3.52 -7.11 -0.11
N SER A 105 3.37 -7.15 -1.42
CA SER A 105 3.89 -8.19 -2.30
C SER A 105 5.12 -7.69 -3.06
N PHE A 106 6.10 -8.56 -3.27
CA PHE A 106 7.38 -8.24 -3.89
C PHE A 106 7.65 -9.13 -5.10
N LEU A 107 8.23 -8.52 -6.13
CA LEU A 107 8.78 -9.22 -7.29
C LEU A 107 10.13 -8.59 -7.62
N PHE A 108 11.14 -9.41 -7.87
CA PHE A 108 12.45 -8.95 -8.32
C PHE A 108 12.71 -9.42 -9.75
N ASP A 109 12.91 -8.47 -10.65
CA ASP A 109 13.26 -8.66 -12.07
C ASP A 109 14.14 -7.49 -12.53
N GLU A 110 15.46 -7.62 -12.35
CA GLU A 110 16.48 -6.55 -12.47
C GLU A 110 16.32 -5.36 -11.51
N LYS A 111 15.08 -5.11 -11.06
CA LYS A 111 14.64 -4.09 -10.11
C LYS A 111 13.64 -4.70 -9.14
N LEU A 112 13.51 -4.08 -7.97
CA LEU A 112 12.50 -4.48 -6.99
C LEU A 112 11.18 -3.79 -7.32
N HIS A 113 10.14 -4.59 -7.55
CA HIS A 113 8.77 -4.16 -7.71
C HIS A 113 7.98 -4.46 -6.44
N LEU A 114 7.04 -3.57 -6.11
CA LEU A 114 6.21 -3.65 -4.92
C LEU A 114 4.75 -3.40 -5.30
N THR A 115 3.84 -4.19 -4.73
CA THR A 115 2.39 -3.95 -4.78
C THR A 115 1.82 -3.97 -3.37
N ALA A 116 0.89 -3.07 -3.07
CA ALA A 116 0.24 -2.94 -1.77
C ALA A 116 -1.23 -2.49 -1.95
#